data_AF-B9TBI4-F1
#
_entry.id   AF-B9TBI4-F1
#
_cell.length_a   1.000
_cell.length_b   1.000
_cell.length_c   1.000
_cell.angle_alpha   90.00
_cell.angle_beta   90.00
_cell.angle_gamma   90.00
#
_symmetry.space_group_name_H-M   'P 1'
#
loop_
_entity.id
_entity.type
_entity.pdbx_description
1 polymer ?
#
loop_
_entity_poly.entity_id
_entity_poly.type
_entity_poly.pdbx_seq_one_letter_code
_entity_poly.pdbx_strand_id
1 'polypeptide(L)'
;MFKKLLLGGGLLLGSLVATAADKVVVMTSYPQEMISQFEAAFEKDFPQYRLEVLWKQSNDAFSYLSQHPGEVDVYWTPSRQNFSQLAKQGLLQKLDPVWIHAPASLHGTLLNDPQGFYAATEIAGLGMVIAPTALDKAKLRQPQDWQDLTNPT
;
A
#
# COMPACT_ATOMS: atom_id res chain seq x y z
N MET A 1 53.66 11.53 53.28
CA MET A 1 53.79 12.24 52.00
C MET A 1 53.78 11.22 50.86
N PHE A 2 53.12 11.59 49.75
CA PHE A 2 53.02 10.92 48.43
C PHE A 2 51.90 9.91 48.15
N LYS A 3 50.87 10.46 47.49
CA LYS A 3 49.84 9.84 46.64
C LYS A 3 50.48 9.02 45.51
N LYS A 4 49.88 7.87 45.17
CA LYS A 4 49.69 7.46 43.76
C LYS A 4 48.29 6.88 43.58
N LEU A 5 47.51 7.67 42.85
CA LEU A 5 46.20 7.36 42.31
C LEU A 5 46.42 6.48 41.07
N LEU A 6 45.86 5.28 41.04
CA LEU A 6 45.72 4.48 39.81
C LEU A 6 44.22 4.32 39.56
N LEU A 7 43.67 5.25 38.77
CA LEU A 7 42.36 5.12 38.16
C LEU A 7 42.44 4.00 37.12
N GLY A 8 41.89 2.83 37.46
CA GLY A 8 41.55 1.81 36.48
C GLY A 8 40.30 2.25 35.73
N GLY A 9 40.46 2.75 34.51
CA GLY A 9 39.35 3.03 33.60
C GLY A 9 38.77 1.73 33.07
N GLY A 10 37.62 1.32 33.61
CA GLY A 10 36.81 0.25 33.04
C GLY A 10 36.08 0.76 31.80
N LEU A 11 36.46 0.29 30.62
CA LEU A 11 35.65 0.42 29.41
C LEU A 11 34.41 -0.47 29.57
N LEU A 12 33.28 0.15 29.89
CA LEU A 12 31.96 -0.44 29.67
C LEU A 12 31.71 -0.49 28.16
N LEU A 13 32.06 -1.62 27.54
CA LEU A 13 31.56 -2.00 26.23
C LEU A 13 30.07 -2.35 26.39
N GLY A 14 29.22 -1.32 26.29
CA GLY A 14 27.79 -1.52 26.11
C GLY A 14 27.56 -2.18 24.76
N SER A 15 27.29 -3.48 24.75
CA SER A 15 26.81 -4.19 23.56
C SER A 15 25.49 -3.57 23.13
N LEU A 16 25.49 -2.75 22.07
CA LEU A 16 24.26 -2.48 21.33
C LEU A 16 23.86 -3.79 20.64
N VAL A 17 23.01 -4.56 21.30
CA VAL A 17 22.22 -5.57 20.60
C VAL A 17 21.20 -4.81 19.78
N ALA A 18 21.50 -4.59 18.50
CA ALA A 18 20.49 -4.12 17.56
C ALA A 18 19.43 -5.24 17.44
N THR A 19 18.24 -5.02 17.99
CA THR A 19 17.09 -5.89 17.77
C THR A 19 16.75 -5.82 16.29
N ALA A 20 16.67 -6.96 15.60
CA ALA A 20 16.16 -6.99 14.24
C ALA A 20 14.73 -6.41 14.26
N ALA A 21 14.46 -5.46 13.37
CA ALA A 21 13.13 -4.88 13.25
C ALA A 21 12.14 -5.94 12.75
N ASP A 22 10.93 -5.93 13.32
CA ASP A 22 9.85 -6.84 12.95
C ASP A 22 9.36 -6.51 11.54
N LYS A 23 8.91 -7.51 10.79
CA LYS A 23 8.48 -7.32 9.41
C LYS A 23 6.97 -7.10 9.35
N VAL A 24 6.55 -6.23 8.44
CA VAL A 24 5.15 -6.09 8.00
C VAL A 24 5.11 -6.34 6.51
N VAL A 25 4.51 -7.45 6.08
CA VAL A 25 4.42 -7.87 4.68
C VAL A 25 3.16 -7.30 4.05
N VAL A 26 3.34 -6.41 3.06
CA VAL A 26 2.26 -5.80 2.31
C VAL A 26 2.26 -6.33 0.88
N MET A 27 1.18 -6.98 0.48
CA MET A 27 0.96 -7.33 -0.92
C MET A 27 0.21 -6.20 -1.64
N THR A 28 0.75 -5.77 -2.78
CA THR A 28 0.15 -4.69 -3.57
C THR A 28 0.39 -4.84 -5.06
N SER A 29 -0.38 -4.09 -5.85
CA SER A 29 -0.18 -3.93 -7.30
C SER A 29 0.16 -2.48 -7.68
N TYR A 30 0.31 -1.56 -6.72
CA TYR A 30 0.66 -0.17 -7.02
C TYR A 30 2.08 -0.06 -7.60
N PRO A 31 2.37 1.01 -8.37
CA PRO A 31 3.72 1.30 -8.85
C PRO A 31 4.70 1.51 -7.69
N GLN A 32 5.96 1.13 -7.89
CA GLN A 32 7.01 1.24 -6.87
C GLN A 32 7.23 2.69 -6.43
N GLU A 33 7.11 3.65 -7.35
CA GLU A 33 7.26 5.07 -7.07
C GLU A 33 6.27 5.55 -6.01
N MET A 34 5.02 5.05 -6.07
CA MET A 34 4.01 5.33 -5.06
C MET A 34 4.38 4.66 -3.73
N ILE A 35 4.64 3.36 -3.74
CA ILE A 35 4.85 2.58 -2.52
C ILE A 35 6.08 3.05 -1.73
N SER A 36 7.16 3.43 -2.41
CA SER A 36 8.39 3.91 -1.76
C SER A 36 8.16 5.11 -0.83
N GLN A 37 7.17 5.98 -1.13
CA GLN A 37 6.82 7.10 -0.27
C GLN A 37 6.13 6.62 1.02
N PHE A 38 5.25 5.62 0.91
CA PHE A 38 4.57 5.02 2.06
C PHE A 38 5.53 4.23 2.92
N GLU A 39 6.42 3.45 2.33
CA GLU A 39 7.49 2.72 3.03
C GLU A 39 8.35 3.68 3.84
N ALA A 40 8.87 4.75 3.22
CA ALA A 40 9.72 5.72 3.91
C ALA A 40 8.99 6.44 5.06
N ALA A 41 7.71 6.78 4.89
CA ALA A 41 6.91 7.41 5.94
C ALA A 41 6.62 6.43 7.09
N PHE A 42 6.24 5.19 6.76
CA PHE A 42 5.94 4.15 7.74
C PHE A 42 7.16 3.81 8.60
N GLU A 43 8.32 3.53 7.97
CA GLU A 43 9.53 3.18 8.72
C GLU A 43 10.10 4.34 9.53
N LYS A 44 9.81 5.59 9.14
CA LYS A 44 10.16 6.77 9.92
C LYS A 44 9.33 6.87 11.21
N ASP A 45 8.02 6.65 11.12
CA ASP A 45 7.11 6.78 12.26
C ASP A 45 7.11 5.52 13.15
N PHE A 46 7.48 4.37 12.58
CA PHE A 46 7.56 3.08 13.26
C PHE A 46 8.92 2.40 13.05
N PRO A 47 10.00 2.93 13.66
CA PRO A 47 11.38 2.48 13.42
C PRO A 47 11.67 1.03 13.88
N GLN A 48 10.77 0.44 14.68
CA GLN A 48 10.85 -0.97 15.08
C GLN A 48 10.37 -1.94 13.99
N TYR A 49 9.73 -1.44 12.92
CA TYR A 49 9.22 -2.26 11.83
C TYR A 49 9.97 -2.01 10.53
N ARG A 50 10.00 -3.03 9.68
CA ARG A 50 10.38 -2.95 8.26
C ARG A 50 9.20 -3.32 7.39
N LEU A 51 8.94 -2.52 6.36
CA LEU A 51 7.90 -2.84 5.39
C LEU A 51 8.47 -3.74 4.31
N GLU A 52 7.91 -4.93 4.11
CA GLU A 52 8.25 -5.81 3.00
C GLU A 52 7.15 -5.81 1.96
N VAL A 53 7.47 -5.35 0.75
CA VAL A 53 6.48 -5.22 -0.32
C VAL A 53 6.52 -6.44 -1.23
N LEU A 54 5.43 -7.18 -1.27
CA LEU A 54 5.21 -8.27 -2.21
C LEU A 54 4.36 -7.79 -3.38
N TRP A 55 5.01 -7.39 -4.47
CA TRP A 55 4.28 -6.90 -5.64
C TRP A 55 3.67 -8.06 -6.45
N LYS A 56 2.36 -8.01 -6.71
CA LYS A 56 1.63 -8.95 -7.57
C LYS A 56 0.48 -8.29 -8.30
N GLN A 57 0.23 -8.70 -9.54
CA GLN A 57 -1.00 -8.35 -10.24
C GLN A 57 -2.21 -9.11 -9.66
N SER A 58 -3.43 -8.60 -9.90
CA SER A 58 -4.66 -9.08 -9.25
C SER A 58 -4.85 -10.60 -9.34
N ASN A 59 -4.62 -11.22 -10.51
CA ASN A 59 -4.84 -12.66 -10.65
C ASN A 59 -3.84 -13.47 -9.81
N ASP A 60 -2.56 -13.13 -9.90
CA ASP A 60 -1.49 -13.80 -9.15
C ASP A 60 -1.61 -13.57 -7.64
N ALA A 61 -2.06 -12.38 -7.24
CA ALA A 61 -2.31 -12.04 -5.85
C ALA A 61 -3.36 -12.95 -5.22
N PHE A 62 -4.49 -13.16 -5.91
CA PHE A 62 -5.54 -14.04 -5.42
C PHE A 62 -5.02 -15.47 -5.25
N SER A 63 -4.39 -16.03 -6.27
CA SER A 63 -3.83 -17.38 -6.20
C SER A 63 -2.79 -17.53 -5.09
N TYR A 64 -1.91 -16.53 -4.90
CA TYR A 64 -0.91 -16.56 -3.84
C TYR A 64 -1.54 -16.57 -2.45
N LEU A 65 -2.46 -15.64 -2.18
CA LEU A 65 -3.10 -15.49 -0.87
C LEU A 65 -3.90 -16.74 -0.48
N SER A 66 -4.54 -17.41 -1.45
CA SER A 66 -5.23 -18.68 -1.20
C SER A 66 -4.28 -19.84 -0.90
N GLN A 67 -3.06 -19.83 -1.45
CA GLN A 67 -2.08 -20.92 -1.29
C GLN A 67 -1.16 -20.74 -0.08
N HIS A 68 -0.93 -19.49 0.35
CA HIS A 68 0.01 -19.12 1.40
C HIS A 68 -0.68 -18.30 2.50
N PRO A 69 -1.70 -18.87 3.19
CA PRO A 69 -2.43 -18.14 4.21
C PRO A 69 -1.50 -17.74 5.38
N GLY A 70 -1.55 -16.47 5.77
CA GLY A 70 -0.77 -15.93 6.89
C GLY A 70 0.63 -15.42 6.53
N GLU A 71 1.08 -15.51 5.28
CA GLU A 71 2.37 -14.92 4.86
C GLU A 71 2.29 -13.43 4.52
N VAL A 72 1.08 -12.89 4.39
CA VAL A 72 0.82 -11.49 4.05
C VAL A 72 -0.01 -10.87 5.16
N ASP A 73 0.49 -9.79 5.75
CA ASP A 73 -0.20 -9.08 6.83
C ASP A 73 -1.27 -8.13 6.27
N VAL A 74 -0.98 -7.47 5.14
CA VAL A 74 -1.88 -6.49 4.52
C VAL A 74 -1.98 -6.71 3.02
N TYR A 75 -3.20 -6.84 2.52
CA TYR A 75 -3.49 -6.82 1.10
C TYR A 75 -4.05 -5.44 0.70
N TRP A 76 -3.30 -4.66 -0.07
CA TRP A 76 -3.65 -3.29 -0.46
C TRP A 76 -3.53 -3.10 -1.97
N THR A 77 -4.67 -3.02 -2.67
CA THR A 77 -4.74 -2.97 -4.13
C THR A 77 -5.98 -2.21 -4.60
N PRO A 78 -6.02 -1.68 -5.84
CA PRO A 78 -7.24 -1.16 -6.46
C PRO A 78 -8.29 -2.24 -6.83
N SER A 79 -7.98 -3.54 -6.75
CA SER A 79 -8.89 -4.62 -7.19
C SER A 79 -9.98 -4.96 -6.17
N ARG A 80 -11.19 -4.40 -6.34
CA ARG A 80 -12.36 -4.74 -5.49
C ARG A 80 -12.79 -6.20 -5.57
N GLN A 81 -12.57 -6.87 -6.70
CA GLN A 81 -13.05 -8.23 -6.92
C GLN A 81 -12.39 -9.24 -5.96
N ASN A 82 -11.08 -9.15 -5.78
CA ASN A 82 -10.33 -10.08 -4.92
C ASN A 82 -10.78 -9.98 -3.47
N PHE A 83 -11.00 -8.76 -2.95
CA PHE A 83 -11.44 -8.57 -1.57
C PHE A 83 -12.73 -9.33 -1.25
N SER A 84 -13.75 -9.22 -2.11
CA SER A 84 -15.02 -9.94 -1.92
C SER A 84 -14.84 -11.46 -1.94
N GLN A 85 -13.98 -11.97 -2.81
CA GLN A 85 -13.73 -13.41 -2.92
C GLN A 85 -12.92 -13.95 -1.74
N LEU A 86 -11.86 -13.24 -1.31
CA LEU A 86 -11.04 -13.60 -0.15
C LEU A 86 -11.87 -13.57 1.14
N ALA A 87 -12.75 -12.56 1.32
CA ALA A 87 -13.68 -12.50 2.45
C ALA A 87 -14.62 -13.73 2.48
N LYS A 88 -15.19 -14.11 1.32
CA LYS A 88 -16.06 -15.29 1.20
C LYS A 88 -15.34 -16.61 1.51
N GLN A 89 -14.03 -16.66 1.26
CA GLN A 89 -13.19 -17.82 1.59
C GLN A 89 -12.67 -17.81 3.04
N GLY A 90 -13.01 -16.79 3.84
CA GLY A 90 -12.53 -16.67 5.21
C GLY A 90 -11.03 -16.38 5.32
N LEU A 91 -10.43 -15.81 4.26
CA LEU A 91 -9.00 -15.51 4.19
C LEU A 91 -8.66 -14.08 4.65
N LEU A 92 -9.66 -13.29 5.03
CA LEU A 92 -9.49 -11.94 5.58
C LEU A 92 -9.90 -11.90 7.04
N GLN A 93 -9.15 -11.13 7.83
CA GLN A 93 -9.54 -10.75 9.18
C GLN A 93 -10.48 -9.54 9.13
N LYS A 94 -11.40 -9.45 10.10
CA LYS A 94 -12.17 -8.22 10.29
C LYS A 94 -11.26 -7.08 10.73
N LEU A 95 -11.45 -5.92 10.12
CA LEU A 95 -10.81 -4.68 10.52
C LEU A 95 -11.41 -4.18 11.83
N ASP A 96 -10.60 -3.49 12.63
CA ASP A 96 -11.14 -2.68 13.72
C ASP A 96 -11.99 -1.55 13.10
N PRO A 97 -13.27 -1.41 13.50
CA PRO A 97 -14.12 -0.33 13.00
C PRO A 97 -13.53 1.07 13.18
N VAL A 98 -12.64 1.27 14.17
CA VAL A 98 -11.96 2.55 14.41
C VAL A 98 -11.05 2.96 13.25
N TRP A 99 -10.59 2.02 12.42
CA TRP A 99 -9.73 2.30 11.25
C TRP A 99 -10.53 2.67 9.99
N ILE A 100 -11.86 2.51 10.00
CA ILE A 100 -12.71 2.75 8.84
C ILE A 100 -13.24 4.18 8.89
N HIS A 101 -12.51 5.11 8.27
CA HIS A 101 -12.88 6.54 8.22
C HIS A 101 -13.68 6.93 6.98
N ALA A 102 -13.60 6.16 5.89
CA ALA A 102 -14.30 6.44 4.66
C ALA A 102 -15.83 6.27 4.82
N PRO A 103 -16.65 7.05 4.09
CA PRO A 103 -18.10 6.84 4.10
C PRO A 103 -18.46 5.45 3.59
N ALA A 104 -19.56 4.87 4.08
CA ALA A 104 -19.96 3.51 3.70
C ALA A 104 -20.28 3.36 2.20
N SER A 105 -20.78 4.43 1.57
CA SER A 105 -21.12 4.43 0.14
C SER A 105 -20.94 5.80 -0.49
N LEU A 106 -20.75 5.81 -1.82
CA LEU A 106 -20.73 7.00 -2.66
C LEU A 106 -21.55 6.72 -3.93
N HIS A 107 -22.52 7.58 -4.23
CA HIS A 107 -23.41 7.45 -5.41
C HIS A 107 -24.02 6.04 -5.58
N GLY A 108 -24.48 5.43 -4.48
CA GLY A 108 -25.10 4.09 -4.49
C GLY A 108 -24.12 2.92 -4.60
N THR A 109 -22.80 3.19 -4.64
CA THR A 109 -21.76 2.16 -4.63
C THR A 109 -21.17 2.04 -3.23
N LEU A 110 -21.12 0.81 -2.69
CA LEU A 110 -20.43 0.53 -1.43
C LEU A 110 -18.92 0.75 -1.59
N LEU A 111 -18.33 1.50 -0.66
CA LEU A 111 -16.88 1.71 -0.60
C LEU A 111 -16.23 0.69 0.32
N ASN A 112 -16.87 0.39 1.45
CA ASN A 112 -16.40 -0.54 2.45
C ASN A 112 -17.24 -1.81 2.44
N ASP A 113 -16.66 -2.91 2.90
CA ASP A 113 -17.41 -4.15 3.14
C ASP A 113 -18.37 -3.99 4.31
N PRO A 114 -19.69 -4.25 4.15
CA PRO A 114 -20.64 -4.17 5.25
C PRO A 114 -20.36 -5.14 6.40
N GLN A 115 -19.59 -6.21 6.14
CA GLN A 115 -19.18 -7.17 7.17
C GLN A 115 -17.85 -6.82 7.84
N GLY A 116 -17.14 -5.79 7.36
CA GLY A 116 -15.94 -5.23 7.95
C GLY A 116 -14.63 -5.94 7.59
N PHE A 117 -14.58 -6.77 6.54
CA PHE A 117 -13.36 -7.48 6.16
C PHE A 117 -12.38 -6.65 5.32
N TYR A 118 -12.85 -5.58 4.69
CA TYR A 118 -12.02 -4.65 3.91
C TYR A 118 -12.68 -3.28 3.82
N ALA A 119 -11.88 -2.24 3.60
CA ALA A 119 -12.34 -0.86 3.48
C ALA A 119 -11.60 -0.14 2.35
N ALA A 120 -12.25 0.88 1.78
CA ALA A 120 -11.62 1.74 0.80
C ALA A 120 -10.65 2.71 1.49
N THR A 121 -9.41 2.77 0.98
CA THR A 121 -8.40 3.74 1.41
C THR A 121 -8.19 4.87 0.40
N GLU A 122 -8.67 4.70 -0.83
CA GLU A 122 -8.54 5.67 -1.90
C GLU A 122 -9.76 5.67 -2.83
N ILE A 123 -9.90 6.75 -3.61
CA ILE A 123 -10.84 6.86 -4.73
C ILE A 123 -10.04 7.37 -5.93
N ALA A 124 -10.04 6.60 -7.01
CA ALA A 124 -9.40 6.98 -8.26
C ALA A 124 -10.45 7.44 -9.28
N GLY A 125 -10.21 8.59 -9.90
CA GLY A 125 -10.99 9.07 -11.04
C GLY A 125 -10.50 8.46 -12.35
N LEU A 126 -11.42 8.01 -13.21
CA LEU A 126 -11.11 7.66 -14.59
C LEU A 126 -11.24 8.92 -15.45
N GLY A 127 -10.21 9.22 -16.25
CA GLY A 127 -10.19 10.39 -17.12
C GLY A 127 -9.25 10.23 -18.30
N MET A 128 -9.23 11.27 -19.14
CA MET A 128 -8.34 11.38 -20.30
C MET A 128 -7.23 12.37 -19.99
N VAL A 129 -5.99 11.98 -20.29
CA VAL A 129 -4.86 12.91 -20.33
C VAL A 129 -4.59 13.26 -21.78
N ILE A 130 -4.69 14.55 -22.10
CA ILE A 130 -4.50 15.06 -23.46
C ILE A 130 -3.12 15.70 -23.58
N ALA A 131 -2.44 15.45 -24.70
CA ALA A 131 -1.19 16.11 -25.08
C ALA A 131 -1.46 17.11 -26.22
N PRO A 132 -1.77 18.40 -25.95
CA PRO A 132 -2.25 19.34 -26.96
C PRO A 132 -1.27 19.51 -28.12
N THR A 133 0.02 19.67 -27.82
CA THR A 133 1.07 19.83 -28.85
C THR A 133 1.18 18.62 -29.78
N ALA A 134 0.90 17.41 -29.31
CA ALA A 134 0.92 16.22 -30.16
C ALA A 134 -0.29 16.19 -31.11
N LEU A 135 -1.47 16.59 -30.62
CA LEU A 135 -2.68 16.71 -31.43
C LEU A 135 -2.55 17.81 -32.49
N ASP A 136 -2.01 18.97 -32.12
CA ASP A 136 -1.78 20.09 -33.04
C ASP A 136 -0.85 19.69 -34.19
N LYS A 137 0.26 19.00 -33.88
CA LYS A 137 1.20 18.48 -34.90
C LYS A 137 0.53 17.49 -35.84
N ALA A 138 -0.37 16.66 -35.31
CA ALA A 138 -1.14 15.70 -36.09
C ALA A 138 -2.36 16.32 -36.80
N LYS A 139 -2.63 17.62 -36.59
CA LYS A 139 -3.83 18.34 -37.07
C LYS A 139 -5.14 17.70 -36.61
N LEU A 140 -5.15 17.13 -35.41
CA LEU A 140 -6.31 16.51 -34.79
C LEU A 140 -7.01 17.48 -33.84
N ARG A 141 -8.34 17.41 -33.76
CA ARG A 141 -9.10 18.17 -32.77
C ARG A 141 -8.87 17.58 -31.38
N GLN A 142 -8.83 18.43 -30.36
CA GLN A 142 -8.84 18.00 -28.97
C GLN A 142 -10.18 17.34 -28.60
N PRO A 143 -10.20 16.08 -28.12
CA PRO A 143 -11.42 15.45 -27.63
C PRO A 143 -11.90 16.14 -26.35
N GLN A 144 -13.22 16.35 -26.26
CA GLN A 144 -13.91 16.91 -25.10
C GLN A 144 -14.66 15.83 -24.31
N ASP A 145 -15.04 14.73 -24.96
CA ASP A 145 -15.71 13.59 -24.32
C ASP A 145 -15.19 12.25 -24.89
N TRP A 146 -15.51 11.15 -24.21
CA TRP A 146 -15.14 9.79 -24.58
C TRP A 146 -15.60 9.41 -25.99
N GLN A 147 -16.73 9.95 -26.45
CA GLN A 147 -17.22 9.66 -27.81
C GLN A 147 -16.30 10.25 -28.88
N ASP A 148 -15.63 11.37 -28.62
CA ASP A 148 -14.70 11.99 -29.57
C ASP A 148 -13.50 11.07 -29.88
N LEU A 149 -13.12 10.18 -28.94
CA LEU A 149 -12.05 9.19 -29.15
C LEU A 149 -12.40 8.10 -30.16
N THR A 150 -13.69 7.92 -30.47
CA THR A 150 -14.15 6.92 -31.44
C THR A 150 -14.19 7.46 -32.87
N ASN A 151 -13.93 8.75 -33.05
CA ASN A 151 -14.07 9.42 -34.33
C ASN A 151 -12.69 9.61 -35.00
N PRO A 152 -12.39 8.94 -36.11
CA PRO A 152 -11.08 8.98 -36.76
C PRO A 152 -10.82 10.27 -37.57
N THR A 153 -11.54 11.37 -37.31
CA THR A 153 -11.55 12.57 -38.16
C THR A 153 -10.64 13.70 -37.70
#